data_AF-E9J992-F1
#
_entry.id   AF-E9J992-F1
#
_cell.length_a   1.000
_cell.length_b   1.000
_cell.length_c   1.000
_cell.angle_alpha   90.00
_cell.angle_beta   90.00
_cell.angle_gamma   90.00
#
_symmetry.space_group_name_H-M   'P 1'
#
loop_
_entity.id
_entity.type
_entity.pdbx_description
1 polymer ?
#
loop_
_entity_poly.entity_id
_entity_poly.type
_entity_poly.pdbx_seq_one_letter_code
_entity_poly.pdbx_strand_id
1 'polypeptide(L)'
;DWETFTKQLELFFITRDIKDDKKVAHLLVRLDQKAFQLIKQLVAPVKAKDKSYDDLVKVMGNHQTPKPSELMERCKFNQAK
;
A
#
# COMPACT_ATOMS: atom_id res chain seq x y z
N ASP A 1 -1.51 -2.95 -10.41
CA ASP A 1 -0.61 -3.87 -9.69
C ASP A 1 0.21 -3.07 -8.69
N TRP A 2 0.10 -3.36 -7.39
CA TRP A 2 0.79 -2.58 -6.35
C TRP A 2 2.29 -2.82 -6.34
N GLU A 3 2.72 -4.08 -6.48
CA GLU A 3 4.14 -4.45 -6.44
C GLU A 3 4.94 -3.87 -7.60
N THR A 4 4.37 -3.85 -8.80
CA THR A 4 5.00 -3.22 -9.98
C THR A 4 5.13 -1.72 -9.77
N PHE A 5 4.08 -1.07 -9.23
CA PHE A 5 4.11 0.36 -8.95
C PHE A 5 5.21 0.71 -7.93
N THR A 6 5.32 -0.05 -6.83
CA THR A 6 6.35 0.20 -5.81
C THR A 6 7.75 -0.02 -6.36
N LYS A 7 7.98 -1.08 -7.15
CA LYS A 7 9.27 -1.32 -7.82
C LYS A 7 9.66 -0.17 -8.76
N GLN A 8 8.71 0.32 -9.56
CA GLN A 8 8.96 1.48 -10.43
C GLN A 8 9.31 2.74 -9.63
N LEU A 9 8.65 2.93 -8.49
CA LEU A 9 8.91 4.05 -7.61
C LEU A 9 10.29 3.95 -6.92
N GLU A 10 10.71 2.74 -6.54
CA GLU A 10 12.06 2.49 -6.01
C GLU A 10 13.15 2.77 -7.04
N LEU A 11 12.97 2.31 -8.28
CA LEU A 11 13.88 2.62 -9.39
C LEU A 11 13.95 4.13 -9.66
N PHE A 12 12.82 4.84 -9.53
CA PHE A 12 12.78 6.29 -9.64
C PHE A 12 13.61 6.95 -8.53
N PHE A 13 13.52 6.49 -7.28
CA PHE A 13 14.32 7.01 -6.18
C PHE A 13 15.81 6.82 -6.40
N ILE A 14 16.22 5.65 -6.90
CA ILE A 14 17.63 5.34 -7.21
C ILE A 14 18.14 6.25 -8.33
N THR A 15 17.38 6.36 -9.42
CA THR A 15 17.78 7.17 -10.59
C THR A 15 17.88 8.65 -10.28
N ARG A 16 17.08 9.13 -9.32
CA ARG A 16 16.97 10.55 -8.97
C ARG A 16 17.71 10.92 -7.68
N ASP A 17 18.42 9.99 -7.06
CA ASP A 17 19.12 10.16 -5.77
C ASP A 17 18.21 10.77 -4.69
N ILE A 18 16.98 10.23 -4.57
CA ILE A 18 16.00 10.75 -3.61
C ILE A 18 16.33 10.27 -2.21
N LYS A 19 16.61 11.23 -1.32
CA LYS A 19 16.81 10.98 0.12
C LYS A 19 15.58 10.33 0.76
N ASP A 20 15.82 9.50 1.76
CA ASP A 20 14.78 8.70 2.42
C ASP A 20 13.63 9.53 3.00
N ASP A 21 13.95 10.67 3.62
CA ASP A 21 13.00 11.67 4.13
C ASP A 21 11.97 12.15 3.10
N LYS A 22 12.32 12.12 1.81
CA LYS A 22 11.45 12.56 0.71
C LYS A 22 10.63 11.42 0.09
N LYS A 23 10.93 10.16 0.37
CA LYS A 23 10.25 9.01 -0.25
C LYS A 23 8.77 8.96 0.10
N VAL A 24 8.43 9.24 1.36
CA VAL A 24 7.03 9.29 1.83
C VAL A 24 6.26 10.39 1.08
N ALA A 25 6.83 11.59 0.97
CA ALA A 25 6.21 12.69 0.24
C ALA A 25 6.01 12.34 -1.24
N HIS A 26 7.02 11.75 -1.88
CA HIS A 26 6.93 11.30 -3.28
C HIS A 26 5.86 10.24 -3.49
N LEU A 27 5.77 9.24 -2.61
CA LEU A 27 4.72 8.23 -2.65
C LEU A 27 3.35 8.91 -2.61
N LEU A 28 3.10 9.77 -1.62
CA LEU A 28 1.81 10.43 -1.44
C LEU A 28 1.40 11.33 -2.62
N VAL A 29 2.37 11.99 -3.28
CA VAL A 29 2.13 12.82 -4.47
C VAL A 29 1.87 11.98 -5.72
N ARG A 30 2.48 10.79 -5.81
CA ARG A 30 2.36 9.93 -6.99
C ARG A 30 1.05 9.13 -7.02
N LEU A 31 0.41 8.94 -5.86
CA LEU A 31 -0.86 8.24 -5.74
C LEU A 31 -2.02 9.06 -6.32
N ASP A 32 -2.99 8.35 -6.90
CA ASP A 32 -4.29 8.93 -7.22
C ASP A 32 -5.07 9.30 -5.94
N GLN A 33 -6.02 10.23 -6.06
CA GLN A 33 -6.87 10.67 -4.97
C GLN A 33 -7.50 9.51 -4.19
N LYS A 34 -7.99 8.47 -4.88
CA LYS A 34 -8.61 7.30 -4.24
C LYS A 34 -7.62 6.55 -3.36
N ALA A 35 -6.41 6.29 -3.87
CA ALA A 35 -5.38 5.57 -3.14
C ALA A 35 -4.83 6.39 -1.96
N PHE A 36 -4.69 7.71 -2.14
CA PHE A 36 -4.30 8.61 -1.06
C PHE A 36 -5.34 8.66 0.07
N GLN A 37 -6.64 8.72 -0.25
CA GLN A 37 -7.71 8.63 0.75
C GLN A 37 -7.70 7.30 1.48
N LEU A 38 -7.48 6.19 0.76
CA LEU A 38 -7.39 4.86 1.36
C LEU A 38 -6.23 4.77 2.35
N ILE A 39 -5.02 5.22 1.97
CA ILE A 39 -3.88 5.25 2.90
C ILE A 39 -4.20 6.07 4.15
N LYS A 40 -4.83 7.24 4.00
CA LYS A 40 -5.27 8.06 5.14
C LYS A 40 -6.21 7.33 6.07
N GLN A 41 -7.15 6.54 5.54
CA GLN A 41 -8.07 5.74 6.36
C GLN A 41 -7.34 4.60 7.07
N LEU A 42 -6.41 3.93 6.38
CA LEU A 42 -5.67 2.80 6.93
C LEU A 42 -4.65 3.18 8.01
N VAL A 43 -4.14 4.41 7.99
CA VAL A 43 -3.14 4.89 8.96
C VAL A 43 -3.71 5.73 10.09
N ALA A 44 -5.02 6.04 10.07
CA ALA A 44 -5.69 6.81 11.11
C ALA A 44 -5.56 6.12 12.49
N PRO A 45 -5.37 6.87 13.59
CA PRO A 45 -5.40 8.34 13.71
C PRO A 45 -4.07 9.05 13.36
N VAL A 46 -3.03 8.31 12.98
CA VAL A 46 -1.71 8.84 12.67
C VAL A 46 -1.70 9.46 11.27
N LYS A 47 -0.93 10.54 11.08
CA LYS A 47 -0.76 11.16 9.77
C LYS A 47 0.10 10.27 8.87
N ALA A 48 -0.33 10.08 7.62
CA ALA A 48 0.41 9.29 6.64
C ALA A 48 1.84 9.80 6.39
N LYS A 49 2.11 11.09 6.61
CA LYS A 49 3.44 11.70 6.45
C LYS A 49 4.42 11.33 7.57
N ASP A 50 3.90 10.99 8.75
CA ASP A 50 4.69 10.65 9.93
C ASP A 50 5.05 9.15 9.97
N LYS A 51 4.58 8.38 8.98
CA LYS A 51 4.90 6.96 8.80
C LYS A 51 6.07 6.77 7.85
N SER A 52 6.82 5.69 8.04
CA SER A 52 7.88 5.27 7.13
C SER A 52 7.31 4.79 5.79
N TYR A 53 8.10 4.98 4.73
CA TYR A 53 7.73 4.53 3.37
C TYR A 53 7.38 3.03 3.33
N ASP A 54 8.19 2.18 3.98
CA ASP A 54 7.97 0.73 4.02
C ASP A 54 6.63 0.34 4.67
N ASP A 55 6.25 1.01 5.76
CA ASP A 55 4.97 0.76 6.44
C ASP A 55 3.79 1.09 5.51
N LEU A 56 3.85 2.23 4.82
CA LEU A 56 2.80 2.63 3.86
C LEU A 56 2.68 1.64 2.71
N VAL A 57 3.81 1.17 2.18
CA VAL A 57 3.86 0.15 1.13
C VAL A 57 3.21 -1.15 1.61
N LYS A 58 3.55 -1.59 2.81
CA LYS A 58 3.02 -2.81 3.42
C LYS A 58 1.54 -2.72 3.74
N VAL A 59 1.08 -1.61 4.31
CA VAL A 59 -0.33 -1.38 4.67
C VAL A 59 -1.21 -1.40 3.43
N MET A 60 -0.79 -0.73 2.36
CA MET A 60 -1.54 -0.70 1.11
C MET A 60 -1.48 -2.06 0.38
N GLY A 61 -0.34 -2.74 0.41
CA GLY A 61 -0.19 -4.09 -0.14
C GLY A 61 -1.11 -5.10 0.54
N ASN A 62 -1.14 -5.10 1.88
CA ASN A 62 -2.03 -5.94 2.68
C ASN A 62 -3.52 -5.70 2.42
N HIS A 63 -3.89 -4.50 1.95
CA HIS A 63 -5.26 -4.19 1.57
C HIS A 63 -5.58 -4.70 0.15
N GLN A 64 -4.63 -4.60 -0.79
CA GLN A 64 -4.83 -5.05 -2.17
C GLN A 64 -4.76 -6.58 -2.31
N THR A 65 -4.02 -7.26 -1.44
CA THR A 65 -4.11 -8.72 -1.29
C THR A 65 -5.29 -9.01 -0.38
N PRO A 66 -6.39 -9.62 -0.87
CA PRO A 66 -7.40 -10.13 0.04
C PRO A 66 -6.69 -11.18 0.90
N LYS A 67 -6.47 -10.88 2.18
CA LYS A 67 -6.09 -11.93 3.13
C LYS A 67 -7.08 -13.07 2.89
N PRO A 68 -6.63 -14.31 2.61
CA PRO A 68 -7.50 -15.46 2.72
C PRO A 68 -7.90 -15.54 4.19
N SER A 69 -8.95 -14.81 4.52
CA SER A 69 -9.58 -14.84 5.82
C SER A 69 -10.20 -16.22 5.89
N GLU A 70 -10.08 -16.93 7.00
CA GLU A 70 -10.61 -18.30 7.20
C GLU A 70 -12.09 -18.47 6.77
N LEU A 71 -12.83 -17.36 6.61
CA LEU A 71 -14.15 -17.29 5.98
C LEU A 71 -14.20 -17.72 4.50
N MET A 72 -13.16 -17.48 3.71
CA MET A 72 -13.12 -17.89 2.29
C MET A 72 -12.94 -19.40 2.14
N GLU A 73 -12.28 -20.04 3.11
CA GLU A 73 -12.16 -21.51 3.18
C GLU A 73 -13.51 -22.16 3.49
N ARG A 74 -14.34 -21.53 4.35
CA ARG A 74 -15.71 -21.99 4.60
C ARG A 74 -16.66 -21.78 3.41
N CYS A 75 -16.49 -20.71 2.64
CA CYS A 75 -17.32 -20.46 1.45
C CYS A 75 -17.08 -21.47 0.31
N LYS A 76 -15.91 -22.12 0.24
CA LYS A 76 -15.67 -23.24 -0.68
C LYS A 76 -16.36 -24.53 -0.24
N PHE A 77 -16.71 -24.67 1.03
CA PHE A 77 -17.42 -25.85 1.54
C PHE A 77 -18.93 -25.80 1.28
N ASN A 78 -19.50 -24.61 1.04
CA ASN A 78 -20.95 -24.43 0.83
C ASN A 78 -21.38 -24.31 -0.64
N GLN A 79 -20.45 -24.45 -1.59
CA GLN A 79 -20.72 -24.50 -3.04
C GLN A 79 -20.67 -25.93 -3.61
N ALA A 80 -20.36 -26.93 -2.80
CA ALA A 80 -20.59 -28.33 -3.10
C ALA A 80 -21.92 -28.76 -2.46
N LYS A 81 -23.05 -28.34 -3.03
CA LYS A 81 -24.34 -29.00 -2.82
C LYS A 81 -25.10 -29.08 -4.12
#